data_AF-A0A0S7EPV0-F1
#
_entry.id   AF-A0A0S7EPV0-F1
#
_cell.length_a   1.000
_cell.length_b   1.000
_cell.length_c   1.000
_cell.angle_alpha   90.00
_cell.angle_beta   90.00
_cell.angle_gamma   90.00
#
_symmetry.space_group_name_H-M   'P 1'
#
loop_
_entity.id
_entity.type
_entity.pdbx_description
1 polymer ?
#
loop_
_entity_poly.entity_id
_entity_poly.type
_entity_poly.pdbx_seq_one_letter_code
_entity_poly.pdbx_strand_id
1 'polypeptide(L)'
;MNSSEFENKQALLEKAKEEVGLMKERKVTPNRYTTKVQRELELDETALSNLQTDRQRFLCKAVENYIQCLEQGEEHDTWVFRLASLWLESADIKEINDIMKRGVKQIPSYKFLPLMYQLAARMGTKMAAGVSEDPW
;
A
#
# COMPACT_ATOMS: atom_id res chain seq x y z
N MET A 1 8.54 3.31 0.84
CA MET A 1 9.80 2.62 0.46
C MET A 1 10.66 3.71 -0.16
N ASN A 2 11.40 4.42 0.68
CA ASN A 2 12.18 5.60 0.27
C ASN A 2 13.68 5.30 0.48
N SER A 3 14.07 4.04 0.29
CA SER A 3 15.48 3.67 0.34
C SER A 3 16.12 4.08 -0.98
N SER A 4 17.26 4.76 -0.93
CA SER A 4 17.99 5.18 -2.12
C SER A 4 18.33 3.99 -3.02
N GLU A 5 18.53 2.80 -2.46
CA GLU A 5 18.76 1.57 -3.21
C GLU A 5 17.54 1.14 -4.02
N PHE A 6 16.34 1.25 -3.44
CA PHE A 6 15.10 0.91 -4.12
C PHE A 6 14.80 1.89 -5.24
N GLU A 7 14.97 3.19 -4.97
CA GLU A 7 14.80 4.26 -5.96
C GLU A 7 15.80 4.11 -7.11
N ASN A 8 17.06 3.84 -6.81
CA ASN A 8 18.08 3.57 -7.83
C ASN A 8 17.73 2.34 -8.67
N LYS A 9 17.29 1.24 -8.02
CA LYS A 9 16.89 0.02 -8.74
C LYS A 9 15.68 0.26 -9.64
N GLN A 10 14.70 1.04 -9.18
CA GLN A 10 13.52 1.41 -9.96
C GLN A 10 13.90 2.30 -11.15
N ALA A 11 14.81 3.28 -10.95
CA ALA A 11 15.29 4.13 -12.03
C ALA A 11 16.08 3.35 -13.09
N LEU A 12 16.87 2.34 -12.68
CA LEU A 12 17.57 1.45 -13.61
C LEU A 12 16.58 0.59 -14.42
N LEU A 13 15.52 0.11 -13.78
CA LEU A 13 14.49 -0.67 -14.44
C LEU A 13 13.73 0.15 -15.50
N GLU A 14 13.35 1.38 -15.18
CA GLU A 14 12.69 2.26 -16.16
C GLU A 14 13.59 2.56 -17.36
N LYS A 15 14.89 2.81 -17.13
CA LYS A 15 15.86 2.95 -18.23
C LYS A 15 15.97 1.69 -19.07
N ALA A 16 15.98 0.51 -18.45
CA ALA A 16 16.04 -0.76 -19.17
C ALA A 16 14.77 -1.01 -20.01
N LYS A 17 13.59 -0.61 -19.51
CA LYS A 17 12.33 -0.64 -20.27
C LYS A 17 12.38 0.28 -21.49
N GLU A 18 12.84 1.52 -21.31
CA GLU A 18 13.00 2.49 -22.40
C GLU A 18 13.96 1.96 -23.47
N GLU A 19 15.11 1.41 -23.06
CA GLU A 19 16.10 0.84 -23.96
C GLU A 19 15.53 -0.32 -24.78
N VAL A 20 14.84 -1.26 -24.13
CA VAL A 20 14.16 -2.37 -24.82
C VAL A 20 13.05 -1.86 -25.74
N GLY A 21 12.33 -0.81 -25.35
CA GLY A 21 11.33 -0.14 -26.18
C GLY A 21 11.93 0.44 -27.47
N LEU A 22 13.01 1.19 -27.35
CA LEU A 22 13.75 1.77 -28.48
C LEU A 22 14.35 0.68 -29.39
N MET A 23 14.83 -0.43 -28.82
CA MET A 23 15.32 -1.59 -29.60
C MET A 23 14.20 -2.22 -30.44
N LYS A 24 12.99 -2.31 -29.89
CA LYS A 24 11.80 -2.81 -30.61
C LYS A 24 11.37 -1.85 -31.73
N GLU A 25 11.31 -0.55 -31.46
CA GLU A 25 10.94 0.48 -32.44
C GLU A 25 11.90 0.51 -33.64
N ARG A 26 13.20 0.40 -33.37
CA ARG A 26 14.25 0.41 -34.39
C ARG A 26 14.38 -0.92 -35.15
N LYS A 27 13.54 -1.93 -34.83
CA LYS A 27 13.58 -3.28 -35.40
C LYS A 27 14.99 -3.89 -35.37
N VAL A 28 15.70 -3.71 -34.25
CA VAL A 28 17.05 -4.25 -34.08
C VAL A 28 16.96 -5.77 -34.22
N THR A 29 17.81 -6.35 -35.07
CA THR A 29 17.87 -7.79 -35.30
C THR A 29 18.15 -8.50 -33.98
N PRO A 30 17.36 -9.51 -33.59
CA PRO A 30 17.55 -10.18 -32.31
C PRO A 30 18.94 -10.83 -32.26
N ASN A 31 19.75 -10.38 -31.31
CA ASN A 31 21.06 -10.92 -31.00
C ASN A 31 21.04 -11.48 -29.57
N ARG A 32 22.00 -12.34 -29.22
CA ARG A 32 22.19 -12.88 -27.87
C ARG A 32 22.15 -11.79 -26.79
N TYR A 33 22.68 -10.60 -27.09
CA TYR A 33 22.62 -9.44 -26.19
C TYR A 33 21.19 -8.93 -25.97
N THR A 34 20.43 -8.67 -27.03
CA THR A 34 19.05 -8.15 -26.93
C THR A 34 18.12 -9.15 -26.24
N THR A 35 18.29 -10.45 -26.52
CA THR A 35 17.54 -11.52 -25.82
C THR A 35 17.89 -11.57 -24.34
N LYS A 36 19.16 -11.35 -23.97
CA LYS A 36 19.57 -11.32 -22.57
C LYS A 36 18.95 -10.13 -21.85
N VAL A 37 19.09 -8.91 -22.40
CA VAL A 37 18.55 -7.69 -21.78
C VAL A 37 17.03 -7.79 -21.60
N GLN A 38 16.30 -8.30 -22.59
CA GLN A 38 14.87 -8.51 -22.46
C GLN A 38 14.51 -9.51 -21.35
N ARG A 39 15.23 -10.63 -21.25
CA ARG A 39 15.00 -11.62 -20.18
C ARG A 39 15.30 -11.06 -18.80
N GLU A 40 16.41 -10.34 -18.62
CA GLU A 40 16.75 -9.73 -17.33
C GLU A 40 15.66 -8.71 -16.92
N LEU A 41 15.15 -7.92 -17.89
CA LEU A 41 14.06 -7.00 -17.64
C LEU A 41 12.78 -7.71 -17.18
N GLU A 42 12.37 -8.79 -17.86
CA GLU A 42 11.19 -9.58 -17.47
C GLU A 42 11.34 -10.18 -16.05
N LEU A 43 12.55 -10.63 -15.70
CA LEU A 43 12.85 -11.14 -14.35
C LEU A 43 12.75 -10.04 -13.29
N ASP A 44 13.29 -8.85 -13.55
CA ASP A 44 13.24 -7.74 -12.61
C ASP A 44 11.82 -7.18 -12.45
N GLU A 45 11.03 -7.11 -13.53
CA GLU A 45 9.61 -6.75 -13.47
C GLU A 45 8.81 -7.73 -12.61
N THR A 46 9.04 -9.03 -12.82
CA THR A 46 8.40 -10.09 -12.03
C THR A 46 8.80 -9.98 -10.55
N ALA A 47 10.08 -9.75 -10.27
CA ALA A 47 10.57 -9.55 -8.91
C ALA A 47 9.94 -8.33 -8.23
N LEU A 48 9.78 -7.21 -8.94
CA LEU A 48 9.11 -6.01 -8.40
C LEU A 48 7.63 -6.27 -8.10
N SER A 49 6.92 -6.94 -9.00
CA SER A 49 5.52 -7.32 -8.79
C SER A 49 5.36 -8.23 -7.57
N ASN A 50 6.24 -9.22 -7.41
CA ASN A 50 6.25 -10.10 -6.25
C ASN A 50 6.51 -9.32 -4.96
N LEU A 51 7.49 -8.41 -4.95
CA LEU A 51 7.78 -7.55 -3.79
C LEU A 51 6.58 -6.66 -3.40
N GLN A 52 5.87 -6.10 -4.37
CA GLN A 52 4.66 -5.31 -4.12
C GLN A 52 3.54 -6.18 -3.51
N THR A 53 3.35 -7.38 -4.05
CA THR A 53 2.36 -8.35 -3.55
C THR A 53 2.69 -8.78 -2.12
N ASP A 54 3.95 -9.10 -1.84
CA ASP A 54 4.40 -9.48 -0.50
C ASP A 54 4.25 -8.34 0.50
N ARG A 55 4.59 -7.11 0.10
CA ARG A 55 4.35 -5.91 0.92
C ARG A 55 2.87 -5.80 1.29
N GLN A 56 1.97 -5.98 0.33
CA GLN A 56 0.53 -5.90 0.57
C GLN A 56 0.09 -6.99 1.56
N ARG A 57 0.59 -8.21 1.38
CA ARG A 57 0.33 -9.33 2.29
C ARG A 57 0.84 -9.06 3.72
N PHE A 58 2.05 -8.52 3.87
CA PHE A 58 2.60 -8.16 5.18
C PHE A 58 1.81 -7.04 5.85
N LEU A 59 1.34 -6.06 5.07
CA LEU A 59 0.49 -5.00 5.58
C LEU A 59 -0.85 -5.54 6.10
N CYS A 60 -1.53 -6.41 5.34
CA CYS A 60 -2.75 -7.08 5.80
C CYS A 60 -2.51 -7.85 7.10
N LYS A 61 -1.41 -8.61 7.18
CA LYS A 61 -1.05 -9.36 8.40
C LYS A 61 -0.71 -8.47 9.58
N ALA A 62 -0.03 -7.36 9.35
CA ALA A 62 0.26 -6.39 10.41
C ALA A 62 -1.03 -5.81 10.99
N VAL A 63 -1.97 -5.39 10.14
CA VAL A 63 -3.27 -4.85 10.55
C VAL A 63 -4.08 -5.90 11.34
N GLU A 64 -4.15 -7.14 10.85
CA GLU A 64 -4.81 -8.25 11.56
C GLU A 64 -4.21 -8.47 12.96
N ASN A 65 -2.89 -8.53 13.06
CA ASN A 65 -2.22 -8.76 14.34
C ASN A 65 -2.39 -7.59 15.31
N TYR A 66 -2.33 -6.34 14.81
CA TYR A 66 -2.60 -5.16 15.64
C TYR A 66 -4.01 -5.18 16.20
N ILE A 67 -5.02 -5.57 15.40
CA ILE A 67 -6.40 -5.72 15.87
C ILE A 67 -6.48 -6.77 16.98
N GLN A 68 -5.87 -7.95 16.77
CA GLN A 68 -5.88 -9.03 17.77
C GLN A 68 -5.19 -8.63 19.08
N CYS A 69 -4.07 -7.92 19.02
CA CYS A 69 -3.39 -7.40 20.21
C CYS A 69 -4.27 -6.41 20.97
N LEU A 70 -4.96 -5.51 20.26
CA LEU A 70 -5.86 -4.51 20.86
C LEU A 70 -7.15 -5.12 21.41
N GLU A 71 -7.58 -6.28 20.89
CA GLU A 71 -8.71 -7.03 21.41
C GLU A 71 -8.36 -7.74 22.73
N GLN A 72 -7.17 -8.36 22.83
CA GLN A 72 -6.83 -9.28 23.92
C GLN A 72 -6.06 -8.64 25.09
N GLY A 73 -5.36 -7.53 24.88
CA GLY A 73 -4.49 -6.93 25.90
C GLY A 73 -4.68 -5.43 26.08
N GLU A 74 -4.37 -4.92 27.27
CA GLU A 74 -4.45 -3.48 27.63
C GLU A 74 -3.07 -2.82 27.74
N GLU A 75 -1.98 -3.60 27.77
CA GLU A 75 -0.61 -3.10 27.94
C GLU A 75 -0.12 -2.26 26.74
N HIS A 76 -0.72 -2.44 25.57
CA HIS A 76 -0.26 -1.85 24.31
C HIS A 76 -1.35 -0.99 23.63
N ASP A 77 -2.20 -0.32 24.40
CA ASP A 77 -3.26 0.55 23.88
C ASP A 77 -2.72 1.73 23.05
N THR A 78 -1.44 2.10 23.19
CA THR A 78 -0.77 3.09 22.34
C THR A 78 -0.61 2.61 20.89
N TRP A 79 -0.74 1.32 20.60
CA TRP A 79 -0.66 0.80 19.23
C TRP A 79 -1.89 1.16 18.39
N VAL A 80 -2.98 1.66 19.00
CA VAL A 80 -4.11 2.26 18.26
C VAL A 80 -3.64 3.38 17.33
N PHE A 81 -2.68 4.21 17.77
CA PHE A 81 -2.10 5.25 16.92
C PHE A 81 -1.39 4.68 15.70
N ARG A 82 -0.65 3.58 15.89
CA ARG A 82 0.09 2.91 14.81
C ARG A 82 -0.86 2.24 13.83
N LEU A 83 -1.86 1.54 14.33
CA LEU A 83 -2.92 0.92 13.54
C LEU A 83 -3.66 1.96 12.71
N ALA A 84 -4.08 3.07 13.33
CA ALA A 84 -4.77 4.13 12.62
C ALA A 84 -3.87 4.80 11.59
N SER A 85 -2.59 5.04 11.90
CA SER A 85 -1.64 5.59 10.91
C SER A 85 -1.49 4.67 9.69
N LEU A 86 -1.33 3.36 9.91
CA LEU A 86 -1.22 2.37 8.83
C LEU A 86 -2.50 2.28 8.00
N TRP A 87 -3.66 2.27 8.65
CA TRP A 87 -4.95 2.25 7.98
C TRP A 87 -5.16 3.52 7.14
N LEU A 88 -4.84 4.69 7.70
CA LEU A 88 -5.02 5.99 7.06
C LEU A 88 -4.02 6.25 5.92
N GLU A 89 -2.81 5.71 5.99
CA GLU A 89 -1.82 5.71 4.90
C GLU A 89 -2.24 4.76 3.76
N SER A 90 -2.99 3.72 4.09
CA SER A 90 -3.40 2.65 3.15
C SER A 90 -4.91 2.65 2.88
N ALA A 91 -5.57 3.80 3.05
CA ALA A 91 -7.02 3.93 3.01
C ALA A 91 -7.63 3.65 1.63
N ASP A 92 -6.83 3.69 0.56
CA ASP A 92 -7.27 3.41 -0.81
C ASP A 92 -7.37 1.90 -1.08
N ILE A 93 -6.83 1.06 -0.19
CA ILE A 93 -6.81 -0.39 -0.34
C ILE A 93 -8.06 -1.00 0.31
N LYS A 94 -8.96 -1.52 -0.52
CA LYS A 94 -10.23 -2.12 -0.09
C LYS A 94 -10.05 -3.25 0.93
N GLU A 95 -9.07 -4.13 0.73
CA GLU A 95 -8.82 -5.28 1.61
C GLU A 95 -8.55 -4.86 3.06
N ILE A 96 -7.75 -3.80 3.24
CA ILE A 96 -7.43 -3.27 4.57
C ILE A 96 -8.66 -2.64 5.20
N ASN A 97 -9.46 -1.90 4.42
CA ASN A 97 -10.72 -1.35 4.91
C ASN A 97 -11.69 -2.45 5.36
N ASP A 98 -11.75 -3.57 4.64
CA ASP A 98 -12.59 -4.71 4.99
C ASP A 98 -12.10 -5.40 6.29
N ILE A 99 -10.79 -5.56 6.46
CA ILE A 99 -10.18 -6.08 7.70
C ILE A 99 -10.48 -5.13 8.87
N MET A 100 -10.26 -3.84 8.69
CA MET A 100 -10.49 -2.82 9.71
C MET A 100 -11.97 -2.77 10.13
N LYS A 101 -12.90 -2.83 9.16
CA LYS A 101 -14.35 -2.84 9.44
C LYS A 101 -14.77 -4.02 10.32
N ARG A 102 -14.11 -5.17 10.21
CA ARG A 102 -14.32 -6.32 11.11
C ARG A 102 -13.66 -6.09 12.47
N GLY A 103 -12.41 -5.62 12.48
CA GLY A 103 -11.63 -5.42 13.69
C GLY A 103 -12.16 -4.33 14.62
N VAL A 104 -12.63 -3.19 14.11
CA VAL A 104 -13.19 -2.10 14.93
C VAL A 104 -14.36 -2.58 15.80
N LYS A 105 -15.13 -3.57 15.34
CA LYS A 105 -16.26 -4.13 16.10
C LYS A 105 -15.83 -5.01 17.27
N GLN A 106 -14.61 -5.54 17.22
CA GLN A 106 -14.05 -6.42 18.24
C GLN A 106 -13.25 -5.63 19.28
N ILE A 107 -12.57 -4.56 18.84
CA ILE A 107 -11.78 -3.70 19.73
C ILE A 107 -12.71 -2.87 20.63
N PRO A 108 -12.46 -2.83 21.95
CA PRO A 108 -13.20 -1.95 22.84
C PRO A 108 -13.08 -0.47 22.44
N SER A 109 -14.22 0.21 22.33
CA SER A 109 -14.29 1.59 21.81
C SER A 109 -13.50 2.61 22.65
N TYR A 110 -13.32 2.36 23.95
CA TYR A 110 -12.61 3.29 24.83
C TYR A 110 -11.14 3.50 24.45
N LYS A 111 -10.53 2.52 23.75
CA LYS A 111 -9.15 2.60 23.28
C LYS A 111 -8.95 3.65 22.19
N PHE A 112 -10.02 4.06 21.52
CA PHE A 112 -9.99 5.10 20.49
C PHE A 112 -10.17 6.53 21.04
N LEU A 113 -10.44 6.71 22.34
CA LEU A 113 -10.58 8.05 22.94
C LEU A 113 -9.38 8.97 22.65
N PRO A 114 -8.12 8.53 22.80
CA PRO A 114 -6.96 9.36 22.51
C PRO A 114 -6.87 9.79 21.03
N LEU A 115 -7.46 9.01 20.13
CA LEU A 115 -7.44 9.25 18.69
C LEU A 115 -8.62 10.09 18.19
N MET A 116 -9.60 10.38 19.05
CA MET A 116 -10.87 11.00 18.68
C MET A 116 -10.69 12.31 17.91
N TYR A 117 -9.84 13.21 18.38
CA TYR A 117 -9.60 14.50 17.73
C TYR A 117 -8.95 14.34 16.35
N GLN A 118 -8.03 13.40 16.19
CA GLN A 118 -7.35 13.13 14.93
C GLN A 118 -8.30 12.53 13.89
N LEU A 119 -9.20 11.64 14.32
CA LEU A 119 -10.25 11.08 13.46
C LEU A 119 -11.27 12.16 13.07
N ALA A 120 -11.73 12.96 14.03
CA ALA A 120 -12.70 14.02 13.79
C ALA A 120 -12.22 15.03 12.74
N ALA A 121 -10.95 15.43 12.80
CA ALA A 121 -10.34 16.32 11.81
C ALA A 121 -10.40 15.76 10.36
N ARG A 122 -10.44 14.42 10.19
CA ARG A 122 -10.50 13.78 8.88
C ARG A 122 -11.91 13.53 8.36
N MET A 123 -12.93 13.45 9.21
CA MET A 123 -14.31 13.15 8.80
C MET A 123 -14.91 14.21 7.84
N GLY A 124 -14.47 15.46 7.93
CA GLY A 124 -14.97 16.54 7.07
C GLY A 124 -14.40 16.57 5.65
N THR A 125 -13.37 15.78 5.34
CA THR A 125 -12.55 16.00 4.12
C THR A 125 -13.04 15.28 2.86
N LYS A 126 -13.93 14.27 2.97
CA LYS A 126 -14.48 13.52 1.81
C LYS A 126 -15.98 13.75 1.55
N MET A 127 -16.74 14.27 2.51
CA MET A 127 -18.20 14.42 2.38
C MET A 127 -18.62 15.57 1.45
N ALA A 128 -17.70 16.48 1.08
CA ALA A 128 -18.02 17.61 0.20
C ALA A 128 -18.18 17.24 -1.29
N ALA A 129 -17.80 16.04 -1.71
CA ALA A 129 -17.79 15.65 -3.14
C ALA A 129 -18.97 14.78 -3.59
N GLY A 130 -19.96 14.50 -2.73
CA GLY A 130 -21.01 13.52 -3.04
C GLY A 130 -22.38 13.72 -2.41
N VAL A 131 -22.67 14.88 -1.82
CA VAL A 131 -24.06 15.20 -1.43
C VAL A 131 -24.70 15.93 -2.61
N SER A 132 -25.32 15.15 -3.51
CA SER A 132 -26.41 15.68 -4.33
C SER A 132 -27.52 16.07 -3.36
N GLU A 133 -27.73 17.37 -3.23
CA GLU A 133 -28.91 17.93 -2.56
C GLU A 133 -30.16 17.39 -3.28
N ASP A 134 -30.94 16.55 -2.61
CA ASP A 134 -32.31 16.26 -3.01
C ASP A 134 -33.19 17.44 -2.54
N PRO A 135 -33.85 18.18 -3.45
CA PRO A 135 -34.86 19.15 -3.08
C PRO A 135 -36.21 18.44 -2.94
N TRP A 136 -36.97 18.86 -1.92
CA TRP A 136 -38.36 18.51 -1.67
C TRP A 136 -39.26 18.57 -2.91
#